data_AF-A0A2N3D5P6-F1
#
_entry.id   AF-A0A2N3D5P6-F1
#
_cell.length_a   1.000
_cell.length_b   1.000
_cell.length_c   1.000
_cell.angle_alpha   90.00
_cell.angle_beta   90.00
_cell.angle_gamma   90.00
#
_symmetry.space_group_name_H-M   'P 1'
#
loop_
_entity.id
_entity.type
_entity.pdbx_description
1 polymer ?
#
loop_
_entity_poly.entity_id
_entity_poly.type
_entity_poly.pdbx_seq_one_letter_code
_entity_poly.pdbx_strand_id
1 'polypeptide(L)'
;MIAGDWMTDSKKTAADDQVGAMLDQEIEIVEAQPWLAGLLDSSGTRMAEFRLRNSNVNYQSVHSADEADMTAKGWQLVRQGKRQSRFKLTKPLHQLLEDRTWCLLYRMGYTQLNSRHFKIRFKRGTGVIGSKQIDAFGWDGETAIVVECKSKQERGRKSLAKDLSETVALQNYIRSSIHNHYAG
;
A
#
# COMPACT_ATOMS: atom_id res chain seq x y z
N MET A 1 55.70 -30.92 22.90
CA MET A 1 54.61 -29.95 22.67
C MET A 1 54.51 -29.76 21.17
N ILE A 2 53.49 -30.33 20.53
CA ILE A 2 53.31 -30.30 19.07
C ILE A 2 52.27 -29.22 18.79
N ALA A 3 52.67 -28.19 18.04
CA ALA A 3 51.76 -27.17 17.53
C ALA A 3 50.97 -27.78 16.36
N GLY A 4 49.65 -27.81 16.50
CA GLY A 4 48.73 -28.20 15.43
C GLY A 4 48.25 -26.96 14.69
N ASP A 5 48.75 -26.79 13.48
CA ASP A 5 48.27 -25.83 12.49
C ASP A 5 46.96 -26.37 11.89
N TRP A 6 45.84 -25.69 12.14
CA TRP A 6 44.52 -26.02 11.59
C TRP A 6 44.00 -24.83 10.79
N MET A 7 44.59 -24.61 9.62
CA MET A 7 44.07 -23.69 8.62
C MET A 7 43.23 -24.50 7.63
N THR A 8 41.93 -24.64 7.89
CA THR A 8 41.00 -25.22 6.91
C THR A 8 40.64 -24.16 5.89
N ASP A 9 41.31 -24.24 4.74
CA ASP A 9 40.98 -23.47 3.54
C ASP A 9 39.68 -24.03 2.94
N SER A 10 38.54 -23.44 3.32
CA SER A 10 37.25 -23.78 2.73
C SER A 10 37.20 -23.25 1.30
N LYS A 11 37.47 -24.12 0.33
CA LYS A 11 37.31 -23.83 -1.10
C LYS A 11 35.85 -23.48 -1.38
N LYS A 12 35.55 -22.21 -1.62
CA LYS A 12 34.27 -21.74 -2.18
C LYS A 12 34.00 -22.51 -3.47
N THR A 13 32.81 -23.08 -3.59
CA THR A 13 32.40 -23.84 -4.78
C THR A 13 31.61 -22.94 -5.74
N ALA A 14 31.55 -23.32 -7.02
CA ALA A 14 30.78 -22.56 -8.01
C ALA A 14 29.27 -22.46 -7.67
N ALA A 15 28.76 -23.39 -6.84
CA ALA A 15 27.40 -23.32 -6.30
C ALA A 15 27.26 -22.24 -5.22
N ASP A 16 28.27 -22.04 -4.37
CA ASP A 16 28.29 -20.95 -3.38
C ASP A 16 28.35 -19.58 -4.06
N ASP A 17 29.07 -19.47 -5.18
CA ASP A 17 29.13 -18.24 -5.98
C ASP A 17 27.80 -17.96 -6.70
N GLN A 18 27.08 -18.98 -7.16
CA GLN A 18 25.73 -18.82 -7.74
C GLN A 18 24.70 -18.41 -6.69
N VAL A 19 24.73 -18.98 -5.48
CA VAL A 19 23.84 -18.58 -4.37
C VAL A 19 24.17 -17.15 -3.92
N GLY A 20 25.45 -16.78 -3.84
CA GLY A 20 25.88 -15.41 -3.56
C GLY A 20 25.34 -14.42 -4.60
N ALA A 21 25.51 -14.70 -5.89
CA ALA A 21 25.02 -13.84 -6.97
C ALA A 21 23.48 -13.71 -6.98
N MET A 22 22.74 -14.78 -6.65
CA MET A 22 21.27 -14.73 -6.52
C MET A 22 20.83 -13.89 -5.31
N LEU A 23 21.51 -14.01 -4.17
CA LEU A 23 21.23 -13.20 -2.98
C LEU A 23 21.57 -11.73 -3.19
N ASP A 24 22.70 -11.45 -3.85
CA ASP A 24 23.13 -10.09 -4.19
C ASP A 24 22.13 -9.45 -5.17
N GLN A 25 21.66 -10.21 -6.17
CA GLN A 25 20.63 -9.75 -7.10
C GLN A 25 19.28 -9.50 -6.41
N GLU A 26 18.87 -10.35 -5.45
CA GLU A 26 17.67 -10.11 -4.64
C GLU A 26 17.80 -8.87 -3.74
N ILE A 27 18.97 -8.64 -3.13
CA ILE A 27 19.27 -7.45 -2.32
C ILE A 27 19.18 -6.20 -3.19
N GLU A 28 19.79 -6.22 -4.37
CA GLU A 28 19.81 -5.09 -5.31
C GLU A 28 18.40 -4.75 -5.83
N ILE A 29 17.58 -5.77 -6.13
CA ILE A 29 16.17 -5.59 -6.49
C ILE A 29 15.36 -4.97 -5.34
N VAL A 30 15.63 -5.38 -4.10
CA VAL A 30 14.97 -4.81 -2.92
C VAL A 30 15.41 -3.36 -2.72
N GLU A 31 16.68 -3.00 -2.88
CA GLU A 31 17.15 -1.62 -2.71
C GLU A 31 16.60 -0.66 -3.78
N ALA A 32 16.36 -1.13 -5.01
CA ALA A 32 15.87 -0.31 -6.12
C ALA A 32 14.40 0.13 -6.03
N GLN A 33 13.59 -0.43 -5.13
CA GLN A 33 12.16 -0.08 -5.02
C GLN A 33 11.93 1.27 -4.30
N PRO A 34 10.97 2.11 -4.76
CA PRO A 34 10.70 3.38 -4.11
C PRO A 34 10.23 3.18 -2.66
N TRP A 35 10.72 4.04 -1.75
CA TRP A 35 10.32 4.01 -0.34
C TRP A 35 8.83 4.31 -0.15
N LEU A 36 8.31 5.24 -0.95
CA LEU A 36 6.89 5.60 -1.02
C LEU A 36 6.37 5.22 -2.41
N ALA A 37 5.71 4.07 -2.52
CA ALA A 37 5.24 3.55 -3.80
C ALA A 37 3.77 3.90 -4.05
N GLY A 38 3.49 4.64 -5.13
CA GLY A 38 2.12 4.97 -5.56
C GLY A 38 1.60 6.31 -5.06
N LEU A 39 2.43 7.36 -5.11
CA LEU A 39 2.04 8.75 -4.85
C LEU A 39 1.31 9.37 -6.06
N LEU A 40 0.38 10.27 -5.77
CA LEU A 40 -0.38 11.10 -6.70
C LEU A 40 0.03 12.57 -6.51
N ASP A 41 1.02 13.01 -7.27
CA ASP A 41 1.69 14.31 -7.20
C ASP A 41 1.17 15.35 -8.21
N SER A 42 0.52 14.89 -9.29
CA SER A 42 -0.16 15.78 -10.24
C SER A 42 -1.59 16.14 -9.81
N SER A 43 -1.99 17.39 -10.04
CA SER A 43 -3.36 17.84 -9.79
C SER A 43 -4.41 17.02 -10.58
N GLY A 44 -4.08 16.64 -11.82
CA GLY A 44 -4.95 15.85 -12.68
C GLY A 44 -5.23 14.45 -12.13
N THR A 45 -4.19 13.74 -11.68
CA THR A 45 -4.34 12.39 -11.10
C THR A 45 -5.08 12.43 -9.76
N ARG A 46 -4.79 13.41 -8.89
CA ARG A 46 -5.55 13.59 -7.63
C ARG A 46 -7.01 13.93 -7.88
N MET A 47 -7.31 14.81 -8.83
CA MET A 47 -8.69 15.17 -9.17
C MET A 47 -9.47 13.97 -9.74
N ALA A 48 -8.85 13.16 -10.59
CA ALA A 48 -9.45 11.93 -11.10
C ALA A 48 -9.76 10.95 -9.96
N GLU A 49 -8.80 10.72 -9.07
CA GLU A 49 -8.96 9.84 -7.91
C GLU A 49 -10.03 10.37 -6.94
N PHE A 50 -10.07 11.68 -6.69
CA PHE A 50 -11.10 12.32 -5.87
C PHE A 50 -12.51 12.02 -6.40
N ARG A 51 -12.74 12.14 -7.71
CA ARG A 51 -14.04 11.83 -8.33
C ARG A 51 -14.45 10.37 -8.10
N LEU A 52 -13.49 9.44 -8.19
CA LEU A 52 -13.73 8.02 -7.94
C LEU A 52 -14.04 7.75 -6.46
N ARG A 53 -13.28 8.35 -5.55
CA ARG A 53 -13.41 8.16 -4.09
C ARG A 53 -14.64 8.83 -3.50
N ASN A 54 -14.98 10.02 -3.97
CA ASN A 54 -16.12 10.80 -3.48
C ASN A 54 -17.50 10.19 -3.83
N SER A 55 -17.56 9.26 -4.79
CA SER A 55 -18.75 8.45 -5.07
C SER A 55 -19.02 7.42 -3.96
N ASN A 56 -20.28 7.16 -3.63
CA ASN A 56 -20.65 6.06 -2.72
C ASN A 56 -20.71 4.68 -3.41
N VAL A 57 -20.48 4.62 -4.72
CA VAL A 57 -20.54 3.40 -5.51
C VAL A 57 -19.24 3.16 -6.27
N ASN A 58 -18.87 1.90 -6.43
CA ASN A 58 -17.90 1.43 -7.40
C ASN A 58 -18.60 1.21 -8.75
N TYR A 59 -17.88 1.46 -9.83
CA TYR A 59 -18.35 1.14 -11.19
C TYR A 59 -17.43 0.10 -11.81
N GLN A 60 -18.00 -0.77 -12.62
CA GLN A 60 -17.25 -1.73 -13.41
C GLN A 60 -17.94 -1.95 -14.75
N SER A 61 -17.16 -2.02 -15.82
CA SER A 61 -17.65 -2.45 -17.14
C SER A 61 -17.16 -3.87 -17.38
N VAL A 62 -18.06 -4.77 -17.76
CA VAL A 62 -17.75 -6.18 -18.05
C VAL A 62 -18.26 -6.55 -19.44
N HIS A 63 -17.79 -7.68 -19.97
CA HIS A 63 -18.32 -8.22 -21.22
C HIS A 63 -19.78 -8.66 -21.02
N SER A 64 -20.59 -8.64 -22.07
CA SER A 64 -22.01 -9.04 -21.99
C SER A 64 -22.22 -10.47 -21.49
N ALA A 65 -21.24 -11.34 -21.72
CA ALA A 65 -21.24 -12.72 -21.20
C ALA A 65 -21.16 -12.81 -19.67
N ASP A 66 -20.63 -11.78 -19.00
CA ASP A 66 -20.39 -11.78 -17.55
C ASP A 66 -21.53 -11.09 -16.77
N GLU A 67 -22.60 -10.63 -17.45
CA GLU A 67 -23.69 -9.86 -16.82
C GLU A 67 -24.42 -10.66 -15.73
N ALA A 68 -24.61 -11.96 -15.96
CA ALA A 68 -25.25 -12.86 -14.99
C ALA A 68 -24.41 -12.98 -13.71
N ASP A 69 -23.10 -13.14 -13.85
CA ASP A 69 -22.16 -13.24 -12.72
C ASP A 69 -22.11 -11.95 -11.89
N MET A 70 -22.12 -10.79 -12.56
CA MET A 70 -22.15 -9.50 -11.88
C MET A 70 -23.42 -9.33 -11.05
N THR A 71 -24.57 -9.69 -11.64
CA THR A 71 -25.87 -9.61 -10.96
C THR A 71 -25.92 -10.55 -9.76
N ALA A 72 -25.40 -11.78 -9.90
CA ALA A 72 -25.29 -12.74 -8.79
C ALA A 72 -24.40 -12.23 -7.64
N LYS A 73 -23.38 -11.41 -7.95
CA LYS A 73 -22.51 -10.73 -6.97
C LYS A 73 -23.13 -9.44 -6.38
N GLY A 74 -24.39 -9.14 -6.69
CA GLY A 74 -25.12 -7.97 -6.16
C GLY A 74 -24.84 -6.66 -6.90
N TRP A 75 -24.15 -6.70 -8.04
CA TRP A 75 -23.96 -5.51 -8.87
C TRP A 75 -25.25 -5.16 -9.61
N GLN A 76 -25.52 -3.86 -9.74
CA GLN A 76 -26.68 -3.32 -10.42
C GLN A 76 -26.31 -2.81 -11.81
N LEU A 77 -27.03 -3.28 -12.83
CA LEU A 77 -26.86 -2.80 -14.21
C LEU A 77 -27.22 -1.32 -14.30
N VAL A 78 -26.30 -0.51 -14.81
CA VAL A 78 -26.49 0.93 -15.05
C VAL A 78 -26.80 1.20 -16.51
N ARG A 79 -26.07 0.53 -17.40
CA ARG A 79 -26.24 0.65 -18.85
C ARG A 79 -25.90 -0.67 -19.50
N GLN A 80 -26.85 -1.21 -20.24
CA GLN A 80 -26.61 -2.36 -21.10
C GLN A 80 -25.96 -1.90 -22.41
N GLY A 81 -24.99 -2.66 -22.90
CA GLY A 81 -24.39 -2.43 -24.21
C GLY A 81 -24.20 -3.75 -24.96
N LYS A 82 -23.99 -3.67 -26.28
CA LYS A 82 -23.90 -4.86 -27.13
C LYS A 82 -22.71 -5.77 -26.78
N ARG A 83 -21.55 -5.16 -26.49
CA ARG A 83 -20.30 -5.86 -26.16
C ARG A 83 -19.94 -5.76 -24.67
N GLN A 84 -20.28 -4.63 -24.06
CA GLN A 84 -19.98 -4.36 -22.67
C GLN A 84 -21.14 -3.68 -22.00
N SER A 85 -21.35 -4.07 -20.74
CA SER A 85 -22.36 -3.51 -19.88
C SER A 85 -21.71 -2.91 -18.64
N ARG A 86 -22.24 -1.77 -18.21
CA ARG A 86 -21.73 -1.02 -17.07
C ARG A 86 -22.58 -1.29 -15.85
N PHE A 87 -21.93 -1.64 -14.76
CA PHE A 87 -22.52 -1.96 -13.48
C PHE A 87 -22.07 -0.99 -12.39
N LYS A 88 -22.84 -0.92 -11.31
CA LYS A 88 -22.49 -0.24 -10.07
C LYS A 88 -22.72 -1.14 -8.85
N LEU A 89 -21.92 -0.95 -7.82
CA LEU A 89 -22.09 -1.60 -6.52
C LEU A 89 -21.84 -0.57 -5.41
N THR A 90 -22.69 -0.54 -4.39
CA THR A 90 -22.46 0.29 -3.20
C THR A 90 -21.15 -0.10 -2.55
N LYS A 91 -20.31 0.90 -2.22
CA LYS A 91 -19.03 0.65 -1.57
C LYS A 91 -19.26 0.04 -0.18
N PRO A 92 -18.48 -0.99 0.20
CA PRO A 92 -18.51 -1.50 1.56
C PRO A 92 -18.01 -0.45 2.55
N LEU A 93 -18.41 -0.59 3.82
CA LEU A 93 -18.17 0.42 4.86
C LEU A 93 -16.69 0.80 5.05
N HIS A 94 -15.78 -0.18 4.99
CA HIS A 94 -14.34 0.08 5.14
C HIS A 94 -13.83 0.98 4.02
N GLN A 95 -14.16 0.66 2.77
CA GLN A 95 -13.78 1.47 1.62
C GLN A 95 -14.38 2.88 1.70
N LEU A 96 -15.62 3.03 2.18
CA LEU A 96 -16.22 4.35 2.39
C LEU A 96 -15.46 5.19 3.42
N LEU A 97 -15.00 4.58 4.51
CA LEU A 97 -14.20 5.27 5.52
C LEU A 97 -12.86 5.74 4.93
N GLU A 98 -12.14 4.85 4.25
CA GLU A 98 -10.87 5.16 3.59
C GLU A 98 -11.03 6.26 2.54
N ASP A 99 -12.03 6.13 1.67
CA ASP A 99 -12.30 7.11 0.62
C ASP A 99 -12.70 8.47 1.20
N ARG A 100 -13.47 8.52 2.29
CA ARG A 100 -13.85 9.78 2.96
C ARG A 100 -12.67 10.47 3.62
N THR A 101 -11.85 9.72 4.34
CA THR A 101 -10.60 10.23 4.94
C THR A 101 -9.68 10.78 3.87
N TRP A 102 -9.47 10.05 2.78
CA TRP A 102 -8.68 10.51 1.65
C TRP A 102 -9.24 11.79 1.02
N CYS A 103 -10.57 11.83 0.79
CA CYS A 103 -11.23 13.00 0.23
C CYS A 103 -11.16 14.21 1.17
N LEU A 104 -11.07 14.02 2.49
CA LEU A 104 -10.85 15.10 3.44
C LEU A 104 -9.46 15.70 3.25
N LEU A 105 -8.41 14.89 3.18
CA LEU A 105 -7.04 15.36 2.90
C LEU A 105 -6.97 16.12 1.58
N TYR A 106 -7.60 15.60 0.52
CA TYR A 106 -7.70 16.31 -0.76
C TYR A 106 -8.34 17.69 -0.62
N ARG A 107 -9.47 17.80 0.11
CA ARG A 107 -10.17 19.07 0.34
C ARG A 107 -9.37 20.04 1.22
N MET A 108 -8.52 19.53 2.10
CA MET A 108 -7.61 20.34 2.93
C MET A 108 -6.40 20.88 2.14
N GLY A 109 -6.23 20.48 0.88
CA GLY A 109 -5.19 21.05 0.00
C GLY A 109 -3.88 20.26 -0.03
N TYR A 110 -3.83 19.06 0.54
CA TYR A 110 -2.65 18.20 0.46
C TYR A 110 -2.24 17.95 -1.00
N THR A 111 -0.98 18.27 -1.33
CA THR A 111 -0.46 18.32 -2.70
C THR A 111 0.12 17.00 -3.17
N GLN A 112 0.36 16.05 -2.28
CA GLN A 112 0.70 14.67 -2.60
C GLN A 112 -0.21 13.74 -1.80
N LEU A 113 -0.92 12.84 -2.48
CA LEU A 113 -1.84 11.88 -1.86
C LEU A 113 -1.52 10.46 -2.30
N ASN A 114 -1.95 9.45 -1.56
CA ASN A 114 -1.76 8.06 -1.98
C ASN A 114 -2.76 7.56 -3.04
N SER A 115 -2.29 6.64 -3.89
CA SER A 115 -3.14 5.70 -4.65
C SER A 115 -3.70 4.59 -3.74
N ARG A 116 -4.59 3.73 -4.26
CA ARG A 116 -5.27 2.67 -3.47
C ARG A 116 -4.37 1.58 -2.90
N HIS A 117 -3.23 1.31 -3.54
CA HIS A 117 -2.29 0.26 -3.11
C HIS A 117 -0.97 0.83 -2.61
N PHE A 118 -1.02 2.05 -2.09
CA PHE A 118 0.16 2.74 -1.63
C PHE A 118 0.80 2.04 -0.44
N LYS A 119 2.12 1.88 -0.53
CA LYS A 119 2.94 1.23 0.48
C LYS A 119 4.08 2.14 0.88
N ILE A 120 4.34 2.17 2.18
CA ILE A 120 5.55 2.75 2.75
C ILE A 120 6.47 1.59 3.11
N ARG A 121 7.66 1.59 2.53
CA ARG A 121 8.77 0.72 2.97
C ARG A 121 9.46 1.38 4.14
N PHE A 122 10.02 0.60 5.04
CA PHE A 122 10.74 1.15 6.19
C PHE A 122 11.84 0.20 6.64
N LYS A 123 12.96 0.75 7.12
CA LYS A 123 14.08 -0.03 7.64
C LYS A 123 13.98 -0.11 9.16
N ARG A 124 13.96 -1.32 9.71
CA ARG A 124 14.00 -1.56 11.17
C ARG A 124 15.42 -1.36 11.70
N GLY A 125 15.56 -1.22 13.02
CA GLY A 125 16.88 -1.11 13.66
C GLY A 125 17.80 -2.31 13.40
N THR A 126 17.23 -3.48 13.10
CA THR A 126 17.97 -4.69 12.71
C THR A 126 18.49 -4.67 11.26
N GLY A 127 18.20 -3.62 10.49
CA GLY A 127 18.51 -3.53 9.06
C GLY A 127 17.47 -4.15 8.14
N VAL A 128 16.55 -4.97 8.66
CA VAL A 128 15.49 -5.62 7.89
C VAL A 128 14.52 -4.58 7.32
N ILE A 129 14.22 -4.68 6.01
CA ILE A 129 13.26 -3.82 5.33
C ILE A 129 11.86 -4.44 5.41
N GLY A 130 10.93 -3.70 6.01
CA GLY A 130 9.50 -4.01 6.00
C GLY A 130 8.73 -3.13 5.02
N SER A 131 7.46 -3.46 4.80
CA SER A 131 6.52 -2.58 4.11
C SER A 131 5.15 -2.63 4.77
N LYS A 132 4.42 -1.52 4.74
CA LYS A 132 3.04 -1.42 5.23
C LYS A 132 2.19 -0.69 4.20
N GLN A 133 1.03 -1.25 3.89
CA GLN A 133 -0.01 -0.54 3.14
C GLN A 133 -0.66 0.51 4.04
N ILE A 134 -0.82 1.72 3.51
CA ILE A 134 -1.45 2.84 4.21
C ILE A 134 -2.75 3.20 3.51
N ASP A 135 -3.81 3.35 4.29
CA ASP A 135 -5.16 3.53 3.78
C ASP A 135 -5.37 4.93 3.21
N ALA A 136 -4.90 5.95 3.93
CA ALA A 136 -4.83 7.33 3.45
C ALA A 136 -3.52 7.99 3.86
N PHE A 137 -2.91 8.72 2.92
CA PHE A 137 -1.69 9.47 3.12
C PHE A 137 -1.83 10.84 2.45
N GLY A 138 -1.31 11.87 3.10
CA GLY A 138 -1.19 13.20 2.54
C GLY A 138 0.11 13.89 2.97
N TRP A 139 0.75 14.57 2.02
CA TRP A 139 1.85 15.50 2.26
C TRP A 139 1.56 16.83 1.57
N ASP A 140 1.74 17.95 2.27
CA ASP A 140 1.45 19.31 1.77
C ASP A 140 2.72 20.16 1.56
N GLY A 141 3.89 19.67 1.97
CA GLY A 141 5.16 20.40 1.97
C GLY A 141 5.71 20.65 3.38
N GLU A 142 4.87 20.56 4.41
CA GLU A 142 5.23 20.77 5.81
C GLU A 142 4.81 19.58 6.69
N THR A 143 3.60 19.08 6.50
CA THR A 143 2.98 18.04 7.31
C THR A 143 2.71 16.77 6.52
N ALA A 144 3.04 15.63 7.12
CA ALA A 144 2.66 14.31 6.62
C ALA A 144 1.57 13.71 7.51
N ILE A 145 0.44 13.33 6.92
CA ILE A 145 -0.61 12.58 7.60
C ILE A 145 -0.61 11.14 7.08
N VAL A 146 -0.51 10.18 8.00
CA VAL A 146 -0.59 8.74 7.74
C VAL A 146 -1.80 8.21 8.51
N VAL A 147 -2.74 7.56 7.81
CA VAL A 147 -3.98 7.06 8.43
C VAL A 147 -4.17 5.57 8.16
N GLU A 148 -4.54 4.86 9.23
CA GLU A 148 -5.10 3.51 9.19
C GLU A 148 -6.59 3.60 9.54
N CYS A 149 -7.44 2.96 8.74
CA CYS A 149 -8.89 2.99 8.84
C CYS A 149 -9.43 1.64 9.32
N LYS A 150 -10.19 1.64 10.41
CA LYS A 150 -10.97 0.48 10.85
C LYS A 150 -12.43 0.87 10.95
N SER A 151 -13.31 0.03 10.41
CA SER A 151 -14.75 0.29 10.42
C SER A 151 -15.53 -0.96 10.82
N LYS A 152 -16.69 -0.73 11.43
CA LYS A 152 -17.68 -1.76 11.69
C LYS A 152 -19.05 -1.10 11.80
N GLN A 153 -20.08 -1.74 11.23
CA GLN A 153 -21.44 -1.21 11.27
C GLN A 153 -22.01 -1.22 12.70
N GLU A 154 -21.75 -2.31 13.43
CA GLU A 154 -22.19 -2.49 14.82
C GLU A 154 -21.00 -2.83 15.71
N ARG A 155 -20.97 -2.25 16.92
CA ARG A 155 -19.88 -2.49 17.87
C ARG A 155 -19.85 -3.97 18.26
N GLY A 156 -18.70 -4.62 18.09
CA GLY A 156 -18.48 -5.99 18.55
C GLY A 156 -17.54 -6.06 19.76
N ARG A 157 -17.17 -7.30 20.14
CA ARG A 157 -16.22 -7.58 21.24
C ARG A 157 -14.76 -7.28 20.91
N LYS A 158 -14.39 -7.24 19.63
CA LYS A 158 -13.01 -7.00 19.19
C LYS A 158 -12.64 -5.54 19.47
N SER A 159 -11.55 -5.33 20.20
CA SER A 159 -10.96 -4.02 20.43
C SER A 159 -10.01 -3.62 19.29
N LEU A 160 -9.66 -2.33 19.24
CA LEU A 160 -8.64 -1.78 18.33
C LEU A 160 -7.21 -1.87 18.92
N ALA A 161 -7.03 -2.55 20.05
CA ALA A 161 -5.75 -2.57 20.76
C ALA A 161 -4.61 -3.11 19.89
N LYS A 162 -4.86 -4.19 19.13
CA LYS A 162 -3.87 -4.75 18.21
C LYS A 162 -3.45 -3.75 17.14
N ASP A 163 -4.43 -3.10 16.50
CA ASP A 163 -4.19 -2.16 15.40
C ASP A 163 -3.42 -0.94 15.91
N LEU A 164 -3.79 -0.43 17.09
CA LEU A 164 -3.09 0.69 17.75
C LEU A 164 -1.65 0.31 18.12
N SER A 165 -1.43 -0.86 18.72
CA SER A 165 -0.09 -1.32 19.06
C SER A 165 0.79 -1.50 17.83
N GLU A 166 0.25 -2.00 16.72
CA GLU A 166 0.96 -2.11 15.45
C GLU A 166 1.36 -0.73 14.90
N THR A 167 0.42 0.24 14.91
CA THR A 167 0.71 1.62 14.48
C THR A 167 1.82 2.25 15.31
N VAL A 168 1.77 2.13 16.64
CA VAL A 168 2.81 2.66 17.55
C VAL A 168 4.16 2.00 17.29
N ALA A 169 4.19 0.68 17.11
CA ALA A 169 5.43 -0.07 16.86
C ALA A 169 6.10 0.31 15.53
N LEU A 170 5.33 0.76 14.52
CA LEU A 170 5.84 1.14 13.21
C LEU A 170 6.07 2.64 13.03
N GLN A 171 5.53 3.47 13.93
CA GLN A 171 5.47 4.92 13.79
C GLN A 171 6.83 5.56 13.48
N ASN A 172 7.86 5.25 14.26
CA ASN A 172 9.19 5.84 14.08
C ASN A 172 9.82 5.42 12.75
N TYR A 173 9.66 4.17 12.33
CA TYR A 173 10.22 3.67 11.08
C TYR A 173 9.54 4.28 9.86
N ILE A 174 8.21 4.42 9.90
CA ILE A 174 7.43 5.11 8.87
C ILE A 174 7.79 6.59 8.81
N ARG A 175 7.90 7.25 9.97
CA ARG A 175 8.32 8.65 10.07
C ARG A 175 9.69 8.87 9.43
N SER A 176 10.68 8.05 9.77
CA SER A 176 12.02 8.14 9.18
C SER A 176 11.99 7.93 7.66
N SER A 177 11.18 6.99 7.18
CA SER A 177 11.05 6.78 5.73
C SER A 177 10.47 8.00 5.01
N ILE A 178 9.40 8.60 5.53
CA ILE A 178 8.79 9.80 4.95
C ILE A 178 9.77 10.98 5.02
N HIS A 179 10.44 11.17 6.16
CA HIS A 179 11.40 12.24 6.34
C HIS A 179 12.56 12.14 5.34
N ASN A 180 13.18 10.96 5.23
CA ASN A 180 14.27 10.74 4.29
C ASN A 180 13.84 10.87 2.82
N HIS A 181 12.57 10.64 2.52
CA HIS A 181 12.05 10.81 1.16
C HIS A 181 11.91 12.29 0.76
N TYR A 182 11.52 13.17 1.69
CA TYR A 182 11.23 14.58 1.38
C TYR A 182 12.31 15.58 1.83
N ALA A 183 13.05 15.27 2.89
CA ALA A 183 13.98 16.20 3.55
C ALA A 183 15.45 15.80 3.38
N GLY A 184 15.76 14.98 2.38
CA GLY A 184 17.14 14.66 2.00
C GLY A 184 17.99 15.92 1.83
#